data_AF-A0A7J3Q9Q1-F1
#
_entry.id   AF-A0A7J3Q9Q1-F1
#
_cell.length_a   1.000
_cell.length_b   1.000
_cell.length_c   1.000
_cell.angle_alpha   90.00
_cell.angle_beta   90.00
_cell.angle_gamma   90.00
#
_symmetry.space_group_name_H-M   'P 1'
#
loop_
_entity.id
_entity.type
_entity.pdbx_description
1 polymer ?
#
loop_
_entity_poly.entity_id
_entity_poly.type
_entity_poly.pdbx_seq_one_letter_code
_entity_poly.pdbx_strand_id
1 'polypeptide(L)'
;MKKVVVAYSTLDIAGRGIAVKLASLTECQKTTIKRSSEACATEIGGNEVVIAGFNEDVLYFGFLDELFEASYYIVVSRHSATSGIKSLTVHHTGNPSTKAEYGGRPRELAIANPPIAFSI
;
A
#
# COMPACT_ATOMS: atom_id res chain seq x y z
N MET A 1 -16.44 -12.60 -3.13
CA MET A 1 -15.02 -12.64 -2.75
C MET A 1 -14.42 -11.29 -3.06
N LYS A 2 -13.90 -10.56 -2.07
CA LYS A 2 -13.24 -9.26 -2.30
C LYS A 2 -11.75 -9.48 -2.50
N LYS A 3 -11.13 -8.64 -3.34
CA LYS A 3 -9.68 -8.58 -3.51
C LYS A 3 -9.13 -7.41 -2.71
N VAL A 4 -8.19 -7.67 -1.80
CA VAL A 4 -7.48 -6.67 -1.03
C VAL A 4 -6.01 -6.69 -1.45
N VAL A 5 -5.44 -5.53 -1.71
CA VAL A 5 -4.04 -5.42 -2.13
C VAL A 5 -3.25 -4.70 -1.06
N VAL A 6 -2.25 -5.37 -0.49
CA VAL A 6 -1.21 -4.76 0.33
C VAL A 6 -0.05 -4.40 -0.59
N ALA A 7 0.13 -3.11 -0.84
CA ALA A 7 1.17 -2.60 -1.73
C ALA A 7 2.33 -1.99 -0.91
N TYR A 8 3.55 -2.17 -1.38
CA TYR A 8 4.73 -1.57 -0.74
C TYR A 8 5.84 -1.27 -1.73
N SER A 9 6.71 -0.33 -1.37
CA SER A 9 7.93 -0.06 -2.12
C SER A 9 9.05 -1.00 -1.67
N THR A 10 9.77 -1.60 -2.62
CA THR A 10 10.99 -2.37 -2.30
C THR A 10 12.16 -1.49 -1.89
N LEU A 11 12.06 -0.17 -2.13
CA LEU A 11 13.03 0.86 -1.72
C LEU A 11 12.78 1.36 -0.28
N ASP A 12 11.63 1.02 0.30
CA ASP A 12 11.25 1.39 1.65
C ASP A 12 11.51 0.24 2.63
N ILE A 13 12.51 0.43 3.51
CA ILE A 13 12.91 -0.58 4.51
C ILE A 13 11.75 -0.92 5.46
N ALA A 14 10.95 0.07 5.87
CA ALA A 14 9.83 -0.18 6.77
C ALA A 14 8.69 -0.92 6.05
N GLY A 15 8.31 -0.42 4.87
CA GLY A 15 7.26 -1.04 4.04
C GLY A 15 7.60 -2.49 3.69
N ARG A 16 8.82 -2.74 3.20
CA ARG A 16 9.30 -4.09 2.89
C ARG A 16 9.36 -4.99 4.12
N GLY A 17 9.85 -4.48 5.25
CA GLY A 17 9.90 -5.23 6.50
C GLY A 17 8.52 -5.69 6.98
N ILE A 18 7.53 -4.79 6.93
CA ILE A 18 6.13 -5.10 7.25
C ILE A 18 5.58 -6.15 6.28
N ALA A 19 5.74 -5.95 4.97
CA ALA A 19 5.21 -6.84 3.95
C ALA A 19 5.79 -8.27 4.04
N VAL A 20 7.10 -8.41 4.25
CA VAL A 20 7.74 -9.72 4.45
C VAL A 20 7.19 -10.42 5.68
N LYS A 21 6.98 -9.69 6.78
CA LYS A 21 6.42 -10.26 8.00
C LYS A 21 4.96 -10.71 7.79
N LEU A 22 4.16 -9.90 7.10
CA LEU A 22 2.78 -10.25 6.75
C LEU A 22 2.74 -11.53 5.88
N ALA A 23 3.52 -11.57 4.80
CA ALA A 23 3.57 -12.71 3.90
C ALA A 23 3.95 -14.02 4.64
N SER A 24 4.86 -13.93 5.62
CA SER A 24 5.24 -15.06 6.47
C SER A 24 4.13 -15.48 7.43
N LEU A 25 3.40 -14.55 8.03
CA LEU A 25 2.32 -14.84 8.99
C LEU A 25 1.08 -15.43 8.31
N THR A 26 0.87 -15.14 7.03
CA THR A 26 -0.32 -15.55 6.27
C THR A 26 -0.05 -16.71 5.31
N GLU A 27 1.10 -17.37 5.44
CA GLU A 27 1.53 -18.49 4.58
C GLU A 27 1.36 -18.20 3.08
N CYS A 28 1.73 -16.99 2.70
CA CYS A 28 1.42 -16.42 1.40
C CYS A 28 2.14 -17.16 0.26
N GLN A 29 1.39 -17.56 -0.77
CA GLN A 29 1.91 -18.32 -1.89
C GLN A 29 2.44 -17.38 -2.97
N LYS A 30 3.68 -17.61 -3.44
CA LYS A 30 4.30 -16.75 -4.46
C LYS A 30 3.45 -16.69 -5.72
N THR A 31 3.34 -15.50 -6.29
CA THR A 31 2.64 -15.25 -7.55
C THR A 31 3.35 -14.19 -8.36
N THR A 32 2.93 -13.99 -9.60
CA THR A 32 3.50 -12.97 -10.49
C THR A 32 2.43 -11.95 -10.82
N ILE A 33 2.67 -10.70 -10.46
CA ILE A 33 1.85 -9.55 -10.87
C ILE A 33 2.67 -8.71 -11.86
N LYS A 34 1.99 -8.15 -12.86
CA LYS A 34 2.60 -7.21 -13.80
C LYS A 34 3.23 -6.04 -13.03
N ARG A 35 4.46 -5.64 -13.40
CA ARG A 35 5.26 -4.57 -12.76
C ARG A 35 5.73 -4.83 -11.31
N SER A 36 5.26 -5.86 -10.63
CA SER A 36 5.76 -6.19 -9.28
C SER A 36 7.16 -6.78 -9.36
N SER A 37 8.03 -6.42 -8.42
CA SER A 37 9.33 -7.08 -8.22
C SER A 37 9.19 -8.38 -7.44
N GLU A 38 8.23 -8.43 -6.53
CA GLU A 38 7.89 -9.60 -5.73
C GLU A 38 6.40 -9.53 -5.40
N ALA A 39 5.72 -10.67 -5.44
CA ALA A 39 4.33 -10.77 -5.06
C ALA A 39 3.98 -12.15 -4.50
N CYS A 40 2.97 -12.17 -3.64
CA CYS A 40 2.35 -13.39 -3.17
C CYS A 40 0.85 -13.16 -2.96
N ALA A 41 0.08 -14.24 -2.94
CA ALA A 41 -1.35 -14.22 -2.68
C ALA A 41 -1.74 -15.26 -1.63
N THR A 42 -2.79 -14.98 -0.88
CA THR A 42 -3.37 -15.87 0.12
C THR A 42 -4.86 -15.59 0.27
N GLU A 43 -5.60 -16.47 0.94
CA GLU A 43 -7.01 -16.26 1.25
C GLU A 43 -7.18 -16.05 2.76
N ILE A 44 -7.86 -14.97 3.14
CA ILE A 44 -8.14 -14.64 4.54
C ILE A 44 -9.62 -14.27 4.69
N GLY A 45 -10.37 -15.06 5.46
CA GLY A 45 -11.79 -14.81 5.73
C GLY A 45 -12.65 -14.72 4.48
N GLY A 46 -12.36 -15.53 3.45
CA GLY A 46 -13.08 -15.52 2.16
C GLY A 46 -12.73 -14.34 1.25
N ASN A 47 -11.63 -13.64 1.51
CA ASN A 47 -11.09 -12.57 0.67
C ASN A 47 -9.74 -12.98 0.11
N GLU A 48 -9.51 -12.65 -1.16
CA GLU A 48 -8.21 -12.78 -1.80
C GLU A 48 -7.34 -11.60 -1.34
N VAL A 49 -6.19 -11.90 -0.72
CA VAL A 49 -5.22 -10.90 -0.28
C VAL A 49 -3.97 -11.05 -1.12
N VAL A 50 -3.60 -9.99 -1.84
CA VAL A 50 -2.37 -9.91 -2.62
C VAL A 50 -1.39 -9.00 -1.89
N ILE A 51 -0.17 -9.47 -1.64
CA ILE A 51 0.93 -8.66 -1.12
C ILE A 51 1.91 -8.45 -2.27
N ALA A 52 2.09 -7.21 -2.74
CA ALA A 52 2.88 -6.91 -3.92
C ALA A 52 3.87 -5.75 -3.68
N GLY A 53 5.14 -6.02 -3.96
CA GLY A 53 6.24 -5.07 -3.87
C GLY A 53 6.59 -4.48 -5.24
N PHE A 54 6.79 -3.17 -5.29
CA PHE A 54 7.16 -2.45 -6.51
C PHE A 54 8.47 -1.70 -6.31
N ASN A 55 9.34 -1.72 -7.32
CA ASN A 55 10.54 -0.90 -7.37
C ASN A 55 10.21 0.54 -7.79
N GLU A 56 9.39 1.21 -6.98
CA GLU A 56 8.89 2.56 -7.16
C GLU A 56 8.58 3.15 -5.78
N ASP A 57 8.68 4.47 -5.62
CA ASP A 57 8.30 5.12 -4.35
C ASP A 57 6.76 5.08 -4.18
N VAL A 58 6.29 4.86 -2.95
CA VAL A 58 4.85 4.75 -2.65
C VAL A 58 4.06 6.00 -3.04
N LEU A 59 4.73 7.17 -3.09
CA LEU A 59 4.15 8.43 -3.56
C LEU A 59 3.68 8.39 -5.02
N TYR A 60 4.23 7.47 -5.83
CA TYR A 60 3.96 7.36 -7.26
C TYR A 60 3.16 6.09 -7.62
N PHE A 61 2.46 5.49 -6.66
CA PHE A 61 1.60 4.32 -6.86
C PHE A 61 0.28 4.60 -7.60
N GLY A 62 0.18 5.69 -8.37
CA GLY A 62 -1.01 6.04 -9.14
C GLY A 62 -1.42 5.00 -10.21
N PHE A 63 -0.60 3.98 -10.45
CA PHE A 63 -0.85 2.91 -11.39
C PHE A 63 -1.55 1.68 -10.80
N LEU A 64 -1.79 1.63 -9.48
CA LEU A 64 -2.32 0.43 -8.84
C LEU A 64 -3.71 0.03 -9.35
N ASP A 65 -4.56 1.00 -9.69
CA ASP A 65 -5.89 0.76 -10.26
C ASP A 65 -5.83 0.15 -11.67
N GLU A 66 -4.72 0.33 -12.39
CA GLU A 66 -4.50 -0.30 -13.71
C GLU A 66 -4.08 -1.77 -13.59
N LEU A 67 -3.57 -2.17 -12.42
CA LEU A 67 -3.04 -3.52 -12.18
C LEU A 67 -4.04 -4.43 -11.48
N PHE A 68 -4.95 -3.87 -10.70
CA PHE A 68 -5.86 -4.63 -9.86
C PHE A 68 -7.26 -4.05 -9.87
N GLU A 69 -8.25 -4.92 -9.98
CA GLU A 69 -9.63 -4.62 -9.57
C GLU A 69 -9.76 -4.89 -8.06
N ALA A 70 -9.13 -4.05 -7.24
CA ALA A 70 -9.14 -4.20 -5.79
C ALA A 70 -10.37 -3.53 -5.15
N SER A 71 -10.86 -4.10 -4.05
CA SER A 71 -11.86 -3.44 -3.20
C SER A 71 -11.27 -2.27 -2.41
N TYR A 72 -10.00 -2.37 -2.01
CA TYR A 72 -9.20 -1.29 -1.45
C TYR A 72 -7.72 -1.69 -1.41
N TYR A 73 -6.87 -0.69 -1.24
CA TYR A 73 -5.42 -0.85 -1.08
C TYR A 73 -5.01 -0.52 0.36
N ILE A 74 -4.06 -1.29 0.89
CA ILE A 74 -3.31 -0.94 2.09
C ILE A 74 -1.87 -0.70 1.64
N VAL A 75 -1.43 0.55 1.68
CA VAL A 75 -0.03 0.89 1.36
C VAL A 75 0.77 0.87 2.66
N VAL A 76 1.72 -0.06 2.79
CA VAL A 76 2.61 -0.11 3.96
C VAL A 76 3.91 0.62 3.64
N SER A 77 4.23 1.64 4.43
CA SER A 77 5.37 2.53 4.18
C SER A 77 5.89 3.17 5.46
N ARG A 78 7.13 3.68 5.40
CA ARG A 78 7.72 4.56 6.41
C ARG A 78 7.00 5.92 6.44
N HIS A 79 6.87 6.46 7.64
CA HIS A 79 6.69 7.90 7.84
C HIS A 79 8.05 8.54 8.14
N SER A 80 8.34 9.71 7.55
CA SER A 80 9.58 10.45 7.79
C SER A 80 9.26 11.88 8.14
N ALA A 81 9.71 12.30 9.33
CA ALA A 81 9.51 13.66 9.84
C ALA A 81 10.78 14.16 10.52
N THR A 82 11.04 15.46 10.38
CA THR A 82 12.18 16.14 11.02
C THR A 82 12.11 16.13 12.55
N SER A 83 10.93 15.95 13.12
CA SER A 83 10.71 15.88 14.57
C SER A 83 11.34 14.64 15.22
N GLY A 84 11.62 13.57 14.44
CA GLY A 84 12.21 12.33 14.95
C GLY A 84 11.30 11.53 15.90
N ILE A 85 10.01 11.87 15.98
CA ILE A 85 9.07 11.19 16.89
C ILE A 85 8.75 9.79 16.37
N LYS A 86 8.99 8.79 17.23
CA LYS A 86 8.57 7.41 16.96
C LYS A 86 7.04 7.35 16.93
N SER A 87 6.50 6.93 15.80
CA SER A 87 5.05 6.90 15.57
C SER A 87 4.65 5.74 14.68
N LEU A 88 3.42 5.28 14.87
CA LEU A 88 2.68 4.47 13.91
C LEU A 88 1.53 5.34 13.43
N THR A 89 1.41 5.53 12.12
CA THR A 89 0.46 6.48 11.53
C THR A 89 -0.35 5.81 10.43
N VAL A 90 -1.57 6.31 10.25
CA VAL A 90 -2.48 5.92 9.17
C VAL A 90 -3.08 7.20 8.60
N HIS A 91 -3.11 7.32 7.28
CA HIS A 91 -3.76 8.43 6.60
C HIS A 91 -4.20 8.01 5.20
N HIS A 92 -5.16 8.73 4.63
CA HIS A 92 -5.49 8.65 3.21
C HIS A 92 -4.58 9.60 2.41
N THR A 93 -4.37 9.33 1.13
CA THR A 93 -3.55 10.16 0.24
C THR A 93 -4.38 11.24 -0.45
N GLY A 94 -3.71 12.32 -0.86
CA GLY A 94 -4.34 13.40 -1.62
C GLY A 94 -3.62 14.73 -1.47
N ASN A 95 -3.79 15.60 -2.46
CA ASN A 95 -3.28 16.96 -2.48
C ASN A 95 -4.47 17.93 -2.48
N PRO A 96 -4.84 18.53 -1.34
CA PRO A 96 -5.91 19.54 -1.29
C PRO A 96 -5.49 20.89 -1.92
N SER A 97 -4.19 21.08 -2.17
CA SER A 97 -3.61 22.35 -2.63
C SER A 97 -3.51 22.42 -4.16
N THR A 98 -3.09 23.59 -4.68
CA THR A 98 -2.74 23.78 -6.11
C THR A 98 -1.39 23.16 -6.49
N LYS A 99 -0.68 22.53 -5.55
CA LYS A 99 0.58 21.83 -5.77
C LYS A 99 0.47 20.36 -5.39
N ALA A 100 1.36 19.55 -5.97
CA ALA A 100 1.54 18.14 -5.69
C ALA A 100 3.04 17.84 -5.64
N GLU A 101 3.68 18.25 -4.53
CA GLU A 101 5.15 18.18 -4.38
C GLU A 101 5.65 16.74 -4.10
N TYR A 102 4.74 15.84 -3.71
CA TYR A 102 5.02 14.46 -3.30
C TYR A 102 4.09 13.45 -3.99
N GLY A 103 4.04 13.51 -5.33
CA GLY A 103 3.20 12.61 -6.13
C GLY A 103 1.72 12.98 -6.18
N GLY A 104 0.96 12.24 -6.97
CA GLY A 104 -0.46 12.52 -7.28
C GLY A 104 -0.66 13.76 -8.16
N ARG A 105 -1.88 14.32 -8.14
CA ARG A 105 -2.25 15.54 -8.88
C ARG A 105 -2.71 16.64 -7.92
N PRO A 106 -2.54 17.94 -8.27
CA PRO A 106 -3.11 19.04 -7.50
C PRO A 106 -4.64 18.97 -7.41
N ARG A 107 -5.19 19.38 -6.27
CA ARG A 107 -6.64 19.38 -5.97
C ARG A 107 -7.33 18.04 -6.16
N GLU A 108 -6.61 16.96 -5.91
CA GLU A 108 -7.11 15.60 -6.04
C GLU A 108 -6.93 14.83 -4.74
N LEU A 109 -7.97 14.11 -4.33
CA LEU A 109 -7.98 13.28 -3.15
C LEU A 109 -8.23 11.83 -3.56
N ALA A 110 -7.56 10.88 -2.89
CA ALA A 110 -7.88 9.48 -3.06
C ALA A 110 -9.24 9.15 -2.42
N ILE A 111 -9.86 8.06 -2.89
CA ILE A 111 -11.07 7.52 -2.25
C ILE A 111 -10.69 7.00 -0.86
N ALA A 112 -11.22 7.64 0.17
CA ALA A 112 -10.95 7.26 1.55
C ALA A 112 -11.75 6.03 1.98
N ASN A 113 -11.19 5.24 2.88
CA ASN A 113 -11.88 4.15 3.57
C ASN A 113 -11.77 4.35 5.09
N PRO A 114 -12.63 5.18 5.70
CA PRO A 114 -12.56 5.49 7.14
C PRO A 114 -12.74 4.27 8.05
N PRO A 115 -13.68 3.32 7.79
CA PRO A 115 -13.82 2.14 8.64
C PRO A 115 -12.54 1.29 8.74
N ILE A 116 -11.83 1.11 7.62
CA ILE A 116 -10.56 0.37 7.63
C ILE A 116 -9.49 1.18 8.38
N ALA A 117 -9.35 2.48 8.11
CA ALA A 117 -8.35 3.32 8.79
C ALA A 117 -8.52 3.38 10.32
N PHE A 118 -9.76 3.29 10.81
CA PHE A 118 -10.07 3.24 12.25
C PHE A 118 -9.72 1.89 12.90
N SER A 119 -9.70 0.81 12.12
CA SER A 119 -9.55 -0.56 12.63
C SER A 119 -8.10 -1.06 12.66
N ILE A 120 -7.13 -0.23 12.24
CA ILE A 120 -5.70 -0.56 12.15
C ILE A 120 -4.94 0.06 13.32
#